data_AF-A0A5Q3L6A8-F1
#
_entry.id   AF-A0A5Q3L6A8-F1
#
_cell.length_a   1.000
_cell.length_b   1.000
_cell.length_c   1.000
_cell.angle_alpha   90.00
_cell.angle_beta   90.00
_cell.angle_gamma   90.00
#
_symmetry.space_group_name_H-M   'P 1'
#
loop_
_entity.id
_entity.type
_entity.pdbx_description
1 polymer ?
#
loop_
_entity_poly.entity_id
_entity_poly.type
_entity_poly.pdbx_seq_one_letter_code
_entity_poly.pdbx_strand_id
1 'polypeptide(L)'
;MKWFACFLGLVGLSLLTAIGCGTSAIASNEDFSAYLLSEEPQNAVDLQELLAEETLPESVTVLGKIGETEQSVNLGQAVFVVKCSLEDSASAHAHHHHEDGHSCAFCKSREKNQKEMLLVQVIDKNGNVLNVDPQKSFGLEEGQTVILKGTPKRNSLGYLTLAANQLYIKK
;
A
#
# COMPACT_ATOMS: atom_id res chain seq x y z
N MET A 1 67.81 32.56 24.67
CA MET A 1 66.61 32.76 23.82
C MET A 1 66.05 31.37 23.56
N LYS A 2 64.97 30.99 24.26
CA LYS A 2 63.60 30.83 23.69
C LYS A 2 63.66 29.84 22.50
N TRP A 3 63.10 28.62 22.54
CA TRP A 3 61.70 28.31 22.83
C TRP A 3 61.48 26.77 22.72
N PHE A 4 60.61 26.20 23.58
CA PHE A 4 59.84 24.93 23.52
C PHE A 4 60.47 23.64 22.90
N ALA A 5 60.78 22.58 23.64
CA ALA A 5 59.95 21.70 24.50
C ALA A 5 59.00 20.75 23.75
N CYS A 6 59.24 19.43 23.89
CA CYS A 6 58.30 18.39 24.35
C CYS A 6 58.91 17.00 24.06
N PHE A 7 59.48 16.34 25.06
CA PHE A 7 58.85 15.28 25.87
C PHE A 7 58.53 14.02 25.04
N LEU A 8 59.30 12.92 25.19
CA LEU A 8 58.98 11.79 26.08
C LEU A 8 57.51 11.35 25.89
N GLY A 9 57.17 10.17 25.39
CA GLY A 9 57.74 8.84 25.54
C GLY A 9 56.57 7.85 25.72
N LEU A 10 56.89 6.55 25.73
CA LEU A 10 56.05 5.44 26.20
C LEU A 10 54.94 4.86 25.28
N VAL A 11 55.21 3.64 24.78
CA VAL A 11 54.49 2.38 25.07
C VAL A 11 52.95 2.37 25.07
N GLY A 12 52.37 1.41 24.32
CA GLY A 12 51.07 0.78 24.62
C GLY A 12 50.24 0.51 23.36
N LEU A 13 50.12 -0.73 22.90
CA LEU A 13 49.14 -1.74 23.35
C LEU A 13 47.76 -1.54 22.71
N SER A 14 47.34 -2.54 21.92
CA SER A 14 45.98 -2.96 21.57
C SER A 14 44.88 -1.91 21.34
N LEU A 15 44.17 -2.02 20.22
CA LEU A 15 42.76 -2.45 20.28
C LEU A 15 42.18 -2.78 18.90
N LEU A 16 41.51 -3.92 18.85
CA LEU A 16 40.62 -4.35 17.79
C LEU A 16 39.56 -3.28 17.51
N THR A 17 39.40 -2.86 16.26
CA THR A 17 38.15 -2.25 15.80
C THR A 17 37.40 -3.31 14.98
N ALA A 18 36.60 -4.10 15.68
CA ALA A 18 35.47 -4.76 15.07
C ALA A 18 34.53 -3.66 14.57
N ILE A 19 34.42 -3.51 13.24
CA ILE A 19 33.37 -2.72 12.62
C ILE A 19 32.09 -3.52 12.81
N GLY A 20 31.47 -3.32 13.96
CA GLY A 20 30.11 -3.75 14.21
C GLY A 20 29.21 -3.02 13.20
N CYS A 21 28.70 -3.76 12.23
CA CYS A 21 27.60 -3.32 11.39
C CYS A 21 26.37 -3.20 12.30
N GLY A 22 26.21 -2.02 12.89
CA GLY A 22 25.00 -1.65 13.60
C GLY A 22 23.90 -1.50 12.57
N THR A 23 23.14 -2.56 12.34
CA THR A 23 21.79 -2.42 11.78
C THR A 23 20.97 -1.66 12.82
N SER A 24 21.00 -0.33 12.73
CA SER A 24 20.02 0.51 13.38
C SER A 24 18.67 0.22 12.73
N ALA A 25 17.97 -0.78 13.27
CA ALA A 25 16.53 -0.81 13.19
C ALA A 25 16.03 0.40 13.97
N ILE A 26 15.98 1.56 13.28
CA ILE A 26 15.23 2.71 13.75
C ILE A 26 13.77 2.30 13.59
N ALA A 27 13.24 1.58 14.58
CA ALA A 27 11.82 1.57 14.86
C ALA A 27 11.49 2.95 15.39
N SER A 28 11.36 3.93 14.49
CA SER A 28 10.58 5.11 14.80
C SER A 28 9.18 4.61 15.07
N ASN A 29 8.71 4.77 16.32
CA ASN A 29 7.28 4.78 16.63
C ASN A 29 6.67 5.97 15.86
N GLU A 30 6.52 5.81 14.55
CA GLU A 30 5.77 6.75 13.75
C GLU A 30 4.31 6.55 14.11
N ASP A 31 3.68 7.63 14.52
CA ASP A 31 2.28 7.63 14.89
C ASP A 31 1.43 7.57 13.62
N PHE A 32 1.04 6.36 13.23
CA PHE A 32 0.18 6.11 12.08
C PHE A 32 -1.30 6.40 12.36
N SER A 33 -1.66 6.79 13.60
CA SER A 33 -3.04 7.13 13.95
C SER A 33 -3.58 8.29 13.12
N ALA A 34 -2.71 9.16 12.61
CA ALA A 34 -3.09 10.26 11.72
C ALA A 34 -3.74 9.78 10.40
N TYR A 35 -3.44 8.55 9.97
CA TYR A 35 -4.01 7.94 8.77
C TYR A 35 -5.20 7.03 9.08
N LEU A 36 -5.37 6.60 10.33
CA LEU A 36 -6.43 5.70 10.76
C LEU A 36 -7.64 6.48 11.29
N LEU A 37 -8.78 6.30 10.65
CA LEU A 37 -10.06 6.82 11.12
C LEU A 37 -10.59 5.94 12.24
N SER A 38 -11.11 6.56 13.30
CA SER A 38 -11.79 5.86 14.39
C SER A 38 -13.25 5.54 14.08
N GLU A 39 -13.86 6.27 13.14
CA GLU A 39 -15.27 6.16 12.77
C GLU A 39 -15.40 5.85 11.28
N GLU A 40 -16.44 5.07 10.93
CA GLU A 40 -16.76 4.72 9.56
C GLU A 40 -17.14 5.99 8.78
N PRO A 41 -16.38 6.36 7.72
CA PRO A 41 -16.68 7.57 6.96
C PRO A 41 -17.96 7.38 6.14
N GLN A 42 -18.79 8.42 6.08
CA GLN A 42 -20.02 8.41 5.29
C GLN A 42 -19.70 8.55 3.79
N ASN A 43 -20.64 8.10 2.95
CA ASN A 43 -20.58 8.20 1.49
C ASN A 43 -19.43 7.37 0.86
N ALA A 44 -19.16 6.19 1.42
CA ALA A 44 -18.27 5.24 0.76
C ALA A 44 -18.94 4.69 -0.50
N VAL A 45 -18.26 4.86 -1.63
CA VAL A 45 -18.65 4.31 -2.94
C VAL A 45 -18.05 2.90 -3.06
N ASP A 46 -18.78 1.96 -3.66
CA ASP A 46 -18.22 0.63 -3.92
C ASP A 46 -17.08 0.72 -4.95
N LEU A 47 -16.02 -0.06 -4.75
CA LEU A 47 -14.90 -0.09 -5.69
C LEU A 47 -15.35 -0.41 -7.13
N GLN A 48 -16.36 -1.27 -7.31
CA GLN A 48 -16.88 -1.61 -8.63
C GLN A 48 -17.49 -0.40 -9.35
N GLU A 49 -18.17 0.49 -8.62
CA GLU A 49 -18.70 1.72 -9.18
C GLU A 49 -17.57 2.65 -9.62
N LEU A 50 -16.57 2.85 -8.77
CA LEU A 50 -15.41 3.69 -9.11
C LEU A 50 -14.60 3.14 -10.30
N LEU A 51 -14.54 1.83 -10.46
CA LEU A 51 -13.86 1.19 -11.60
C LEU A 51 -14.59 1.43 -12.93
N ALA A 52 -15.92 1.56 -12.89
CA ALA A 52 -16.76 1.81 -14.06
C ALA A 52 -16.75 3.28 -14.51
N GLU A 53 -16.33 4.21 -13.65
CA GLU A 53 -16.30 5.64 -13.95
C GLU A 53 -15.27 5.97 -15.04
N GLU A 54 -15.70 6.59 -16.14
CA GLU A 54 -14.77 7.05 -17.17
C GLU A 54 -13.90 8.21 -16.67
N THR A 55 -14.52 9.14 -15.93
CA THR A 55 -13.88 10.33 -15.35
C THR A 55 -13.80 10.18 -13.84
N LEU A 56 -12.59 10.15 -13.31
CA LEU A 56 -12.36 9.97 -11.89
C LEU A 56 -12.52 11.28 -11.12
N PRO A 57 -13.13 11.26 -9.92
CA PRO A 57 -13.24 12.44 -9.07
C PRO A 57 -11.89 12.87 -8.49
N GLU A 58 -11.77 14.12 -8.04
CA GLU A 58 -10.54 14.62 -7.40
C GLU A 58 -10.25 13.95 -6.05
N SER A 59 -11.32 13.54 -5.35
CA SER A 59 -11.27 12.87 -4.05
C SER A 59 -12.46 11.93 -3.92
N VAL A 60 -12.24 10.75 -3.33
CA VAL A 60 -13.27 9.71 -3.17
C VAL A 60 -13.06 8.95 -1.86
N THR A 61 -14.17 8.46 -1.31
CA THR A 61 -14.20 7.47 -0.23
C THR A 61 -14.64 6.13 -0.84
N VAL A 62 -13.83 5.08 -0.72
CA VAL A 62 -14.04 3.79 -1.40
C VAL A 62 -14.12 2.68 -0.38
N LEU A 63 -15.14 1.83 -0.52
CA LEU A 63 -15.27 0.57 0.21
C LEU A 63 -14.65 -0.57 -0.59
N GLY A 64 -13.87 -1.42 0.06
CA GLY A 64 -13.33 -2.63 -0.56
C GLY A 64 -12.77 -3.62 0.45
N LYS A 65 -12.32 -4.78 -0.04
CA LYS A 65 -11.71 -5.84 0.76
C LYS A 65 -10.24 -5.99 0.42
N ILE A 66 -9.37 -6.11 1.42
CA ILE A 66 -7.93 -6.31 1.20
C ILE A 66 -7.74 -7.63 0.45
N GLY A 67 -7.11 -7.55 -0.71
CA GLY A 67 -6.78 -8.71 -1.52
C GLY A 67 -5.53 -9.41 -1.00
N GLU A 68 -5.33 -10.65 -1.46
CA GLU A 68 -4.08 -11.40 -1.26
C GLU A 68 -2.88 -10.54 -1.66
N THR A 69 -2.02 -10.29 -0.69
CA THR A 69 -0.70 -9.72 -0.95
C THR A 69 0.23 -10.90 -1.16
N GLU A 70 0.48 -11.28 -2.41
CA GLU A 70 1.75 -11.95 -2.71
C GLU A 70 2.84 -11.05 -2.11
N GLN A 71 3.79 -11.60 -1.34
CA GLN A 71 4.80 -10.87 -0.54
C GLN A 71 5.71 -9.91 -1.35
N SER A 72 5.39 -9.65 -2.61
CA SER A 72 6.05 -8.80 -3.60
C SER A 72 5.49 -7.37 -3.70
N VAL A 73 4.43 -7.00 -2.96
CA VAL A 73 4.01 -5.60 -2.88
C VAL A 73 5.06 -4.81 -2.09
N ASN A 74 6.03 -4.24 -2.82
CA ASN A 74 7.22 -3.50 -2.37
C ASN A 74 7.55 -3.59 -0.88
N LEU A 75 8.55 -4.42 -0.55
CA LEU A 75 9.07 -4.55 0.82
C LEU A 75 9.38 -3.17 1.40
N GLY A 76 8.62 -2.80 2.44
CA GLY A 76 8.79 -1.54 3.14
C GLY A 76 8.11 -0.33 2.51
N GLN A 77 7.15 -0.48 1.60
CA GLN A 77 6.28 0.62 1.17
C GLN A 77 4.82 0.36 1.54
N ALA A 78 4.09 1.40 1.92
CA ALA A 78 2.69 1.33 2.32
C ALA A 78 1.78 1.21 1.09
N VAL A 79 1.96 0.11 0.37
CA VAL A 79 1.24 -0.22 -0.86
C VAL A 79 0.56 -1.56 -0.65
N PHE A 80 -0.71 -1.65 -1.01
CA PHE A 80 -1.48 -2.90 -0.92
C PHE A 80 -2.60 -2.92 -1.97
N VAL A 81 -3.19 -4.09 -2.17
CA VAL A 81 -4.25 -4.28 -3.15
C VAL A 81 -5.59 -4.43 -2.43
N VAL A 82 -6.60 -3.78 -2.99
CA VAL A 82 -8.00 -3.92 -2.57
C VAL A 82 -8.81 -4.46 -3.74
N LYS A 83 -9.65 -5.46 -3.47
CA LYS A 83 -10.61 -6.06 -4.41
C LYS A 83 -12.01 -5.61 -4.03
N CYS A 84 -12.96 -5.73 -4.95
CA CYS A 84 -14.37 -5.40 -4.69
C CYS A 84 -14.88 -6.18 -3.46
N SER A 85 -15.63 -5.52 -2.59
CA SER A 85 -16.09 -6.10 -1.30
C SER A 85 -17.26 -7.08 -1.45
N LEU A 86 -17.67 -7.42 -2.67
CA LEU A 86 -18.80 -8.30 -2.91
C LEU A 86 -18.54 -9.66 -2.26
N GLU A 87 -19.29 -9.93 -1.19
CA GLU A 87 -19.61 -11.30 -0.77
C GLU A 87 -20.06 -12.04 -2.03
N ASP A 88 -19.30 -13.05 -2.44
CA ASP A 88 -19.58 -13.97 -3.53
C ASP A 88 -20.62 -13.49 -4.55
N SER A 89 -20.16 -12.80 -5.58
CA SER A 89 -20.89 -12.76 -6.87
C SER A 89 -20.82 -14.14 -7.56
N ALA A 90 -21.11 -15.21 -6.81
CA ALA A 90 -21.52 -16.51 -7.33
C ALA A 90 -22.90 -16.46 -8.00
N SER A 91 -23.59 -15.31 -7.99
CA SER A 91 -24.91 -15.14 -8.60
C SER A 91 -25.02 -13.87 -9.46
N ALA A 92 -24.17 -13.72 -10.48
CA ALA A 92 -24.43 -12.75 -11.56
C ALA A 92 -23.73 -13.11 -12.87
N HIS A 93 -23.97 -14.32 -13.41
CA HIS A 93 -24.15 -14.56 -14.86
C HIS A 93 -24.48 -16.05 -15.08
N ALA A 94 -25.73 -16.42 -14.78
CA ALA A 94 -26.39 -17.41 -15.61
C ALA A 94 -26.85 -16.67 -16.87
N HIS A 95 -26.59 -17.29 -18.02
CA HIS A 95 -27.03 -16.92 -19.38
C HIS A 95 -26.18 -15.90 -20.13
N HIS A 96 -25.38 -16.35 -21.10
CA HIS A 96 -25.78 -16.42 -22.52
C HIS A 96 -24.56 -16.60 -23.46
N HIS A 97 -24.70 -17.58 -24.35
CA HIS A 97 -24.27 -17.62 -25.76
C HIS A 97 -22.80 -17.89 -26.11
N HIS A 98 -22.64 -19.02 -26.80
CA HIS A 98 -21.67 -19.24 -27.87
C HIS A 98 -21.81 -18.16 -28.96
N GLU A 99 -20.72 -17.93 -29.70
CA GLU A 99 -20.55 -17.04 -30.88
C GLU A 99 -20.30 -15.56 -30.47
N ASP A 100 -19.19 -14.86 -30.77
CA ASP A 100 -18.22 -14.92 -31.87
C ASP A 100 -16.85 -14.32 -31.48
N GLY A 101 -15.77 -14.76 -32.13
CA GLY A 101 -14.54 -13.95 -32.27
C GLY A 101 -13.56 -13.89 -31.09
N HIS A 102 -12.83 -14.98 -30.87
CA HIS A 102 -11.49 -15.05 -30.23
C HIS A 102 -11.18 -14.09 -29.05
N SER A 103 -11.60 -14.47 -27.85
CA SER A 103 -10.77 -14.24 -26.65
C SER A 103 -10.84 -15.49 -25.78
N CYS A 104 -9.71 -16.15 -25.54
CA CYS A 104 -9.62 -17.32 -24.67
C CYS A 104 -10.25 -17.01 -23.30
N ALA A 105 -10.93 -17.98 -22.68
CA ALA A 105 -11.51 -17.81 -21.34
C ALA A 105 -10.47 -17.32 -20.32
N PHE A 106 -9.21 -17.71 -20.49
CA PHE A 106 -8.07 -17.21 -19.71
C PHE A 106 -7.82 -15.70 -19.90
N CYS A 107 -7.89 -15.20 -21.14
CA CYS A 107 -7.75 -13.77 -21.44
C CYS A 107 -8.90 -12.97 -20.82
N LYS A 108 -10.16 -13.42 -20.98
CA LYS A 108 -11.32 -12.77 -20.35
C LYS A 108 -11.21 -12.74 -18.83
N SER A 109 -10.79 -13.85 -18.23
CA SER A 109 -10.60 -13.94 -16.77
C SER A 109 -9.48 -13.01 -16.29
N ARG A 110 -8.34 -12.96 -17.01
CA ARG A 110 -7.23 -12.06 -16.68
C ARG A 110 -7.65 -10.59 -16.79
N GLU A 111 -8.34 -10.21 -17.85
CA GLU A 111 -8.85 -8.85 -18.02
C GLU A 111 -9.88 -8.48 -16.94
N LYS A 112 -10.77 -9.40 -16.58
CA LYS A 112 -11.73 -9.21 -15.49
C LYS A 112 -11.01 -8.98 -14.15
N ASN A 113 -10.07 -9.85 -13.80
CA ASN A 113 -9.29 -9.72 -12.57
C ASN A 113 -8.48 -8.41 -12.53
N GLN A 114 -7.87 -7.99 -13.64
CA GLN A 114 -7.15 -6.71 -13.72
C GLN A 114 -8.07 -5.49 -13.54
N LYS A 115 -9.34 -5.61 -13.94
CA LYS A 115 -10.35 -4.55 -13.84
C LYS A 115 -11.08 -4.50 -12.51
N GLU A 116 -10.86 -5.45 -11.61
CA GLU A 116 -11.54 -5.54 -10.30
C GLU A 116 -10.60 -5.25 -9.10
N MET A 117 -9.39 -4.73 -9.38
CA MET A 117 -8.38 -4.43 -8.37
C MET A 117 -8.07 -2.93 -8.29
N LEU A 118 -7.89 -2.45 -7.07
CA LEU A 118 -7.39 -1.13 -6.72
C LEU A 118 -6.01 -1.26 -6.07
N LEU A 119 -5.01 -0.58 -6.64
CA LEU A 119 -3.71 -0.44 -6.00
C LEU A 119 -3.72 0.78 -5.07
N VAL A 120 -3.61 0.55 -3.77
CA VAL A 120 -3.63 1.61 -2.76
C VAL A 120 -2.21 1.99 -2.39
N GLN A 121 -1.93 3.28 -2.37
CA GLN A 121 -0.67 3.87 -1.91
C GLN A 121 -0.98 4.83 -0.78
N VAL A 122 -0.55 4.53 0.44
CA VAL A 122 -0.70 5.47 1.56
C VAL A 122 0.38 6.53 1.44
N ILE A 123 -0.03 7.79 1.35
CA ILE A 123 0.86 8.92 1.10
C ILE A 123 0.97 9.85 2.31
N ASP A 124 2.14 10.46 2.47
CA ASP A 124 2.36 11.56 3.42
C ASP A 124 1.72 12.87 2.94
N LYS A 125 1.81 13.92 3.77
CA LYS A 125 1.35 15.28 3.45
C LYS A 125 2.01 15.91 2.21
N ASN A 126 3.15 15.37 1.77
CA ASN A 126 3.88 15.84 0.59
C ASN A 126 3.52 15.02 -0.66
N GLY A 127 2.68 14.00 -0.54
CA GLY A 127 2.29 13.09 -1.63
C GLY A 127 3.25 11.92 -1.85
N ASN A 128 4.22 11.69 -0.97
CA ASN A 128 5.14 10.56 -1.06
C ASN A 128 4.55 9.31 -0.42
N VAL A 129 4.73 8.15 -1.05
CA VAL A 129 4.32 6.88 -0.45
C VAL A 129 5.12 6.62 0.83
N LEU A 130 4.44 6.25 1.91
CA LEU A 130 5.08 5.95 3.19
C LEU A 130 6.01 4.74 3.03
N ASN A 131 7.20 4.82 3.62
CA ASN A 131 8.20 3.76 3.55
C ASN A 131 8.06 2.80 4.75
N VAL A 132 6.88 2.19 4.87
CA VAL A 132 6.54 1.26 5.96
C VAL A 132 5.77 0.05 5.45
N ASP A 133 5.84 -1.05 6.19
CA ASP A 133 5.07 -2.26 5.91
C ASP A 133 3.61 -2.06 6.36
N PRO A 134 2.62 -2.11 5.46
CA PRO A 134 1.25 -1.75 5.80
C PRO A 134 0.59 -2.77 6.75
N GLN A 135 0.97 -4.05 6.69
CA GLN A 135 0.46 -5.08 7.60
C GLN A 135 0.98 -4.84 9.01
N LYS A 136 2.27 -4.53 9.16
CA LYS A 136 2.88 -4.28 10.47
C LYS A 136 2.52 -2.92 11.06
N SER A 137 2.39 -1.89 10.22
CA SER A 137 2.16 -0.51 10.68
C SER A 137 0.70 -0.17 10.92
N PHE A 138 -0.21 -0.65 10.07
CA PHE A 138 -1.64 -0.36 10.19
C PHE A 138 -2.47 -1.55 10.69
N GLY A 139 -1.86 -2.73 10.85
CA GLY A 139 -2.57 -3.95 11.26
C GLY A 139 -3.49 -4.51 10.18
N LEU A 140 -3.14 -4.26 8.90
CA LEU A 140 -3.91 -4.77 7.77
C LEU A 140 -3.71 -6.27 7.60
N GLU A 141 -4.82 -6.98 7.43
CA GLU A 141 -4.83 -8.41 7.16
C GLU A 141 -5.61 -8.70 5.87
N GLU A 142 -5.23 -9.78 5.19
CA GLU A 142 -5.95 -10.23 4.01
C GLU A 142 -7.43 -10.49 4.33
N GLY A 143 -8.30 -10.06 3.42
CA GLY A 143 -9.72 -10.26 3.56
C GLY A 143 -10.41 -9.29 4.52
N GLN A 144 -9.70 -8.37 5.16
CA GLN A 144 -10.34 -7.31 5.93
C GLN A 144 -11.08 -6.33 5.02
N THR A 145 -12.26 -5.89 5.47
CA THR A 145 -12.99 -4.82 4.80
C THR A 145 -12.44 -3.47 5.26
N VAL A 146 -12.09 -2.62 4.30
CA VAL A 146 -11.52 -1.31 4.54
C VAL A 146 -12.31 -0.24 3.80
N ILE A 147 -12.34 0.95 4.37
CA ILE A 147 -12.81 2.15 3.70
C ILE A 147 -11.66 3.14 3.58
N LEU A 148 -11.40 3.57 2.36
CA LEU A 148 -10.22 4.36 2.02
C LEU A 148 -10.66 5.70 1.49
N LYS A 149 -9.97 6.77 1.93
CA LYS A 149 -10.15 8.09 1.36
C LYS A 149 -8.88 8.52 0.64
N GLY A 150 -9.04 9.06 -0.55
CA GLY A 150 -7.90 9.52 -1.33
C GLY A 150 -8.26 10.03 -2.71
N THR A 151 -7.20 10.25 -3.50
CA THR A 151 -7.33 10.68 -4.90
C THR A 151 -7.12 9.48 -5.82
N PRO A 152 -8.14 9.09 -6.61
CA PRO A 152 -8.05 7.99 -7.55
C PRO A 152 -7.37 8.44 -8.85
N LYS A 153 -6.55 7.57 -9.44
CA LYS A 153 -5.87 7.80 -10.71
C LYS A 153 -5.74 6.50 -11.49
N ARG A 154 -5.91 6.55 -12.82
CA ARG A 154 -5.48 5.44 -13.68
C ARG A 154 -3.99 5.58 -13.98
N ASN A 155 -3.24 4.51 -13.80
CA ASN A 155 -1.83 4.47 -14.21
C ASN A 155 -1.70 4.19 -15.71
N SER A 156 -0.46 4.23 -16.22
CA SER A 156 -0.15 4.00 -17.65
C SER A 156 -0.53 2.61 -18.16
N LEU A 157 -0.70 1.64 -17.26
CA LEU A 157 -1.10 0.27 -17.55
C LEU A 157 -2.63 0.09 -17.44
N GLY A 158 -3.38 1.15 -17.15
CA GLY A 158 -4.84 1.12 -17.04
C GLY A 158 -5.37 0.65 -15.69
N TYR A 159 -4.52 0.35 -14.71
CA TYR A 159 -4.97 -0.01 -13.37
C TYR A 159 -5.42 1.23 -12.60
N LEU A 160 -6.47 1.08 -11.82
CA LEU A 160 -6.88 2.08 -10.86
C LEU A 160 -5.92 2.06 -9.66
N THR A 161 -5.43 3.24 -9.31
CA THR A 161 -4.55 3.49 -8.17
C THR A 161 -5.22 4.52 -7.27
N LEU A 162 -5.06 4.42 -5.96
CA LEU A 162 -5.55 5.39 -4.98
C LEU A 162 -4.39 5.92 -4.17
N ALA A 163 -4.14 7.22 -4.26
CA ALA A 163 -3.28 7.92 -3.31
C ALA A 163 -4.10 8.20 -2.04
N ALA A 164 -4.01 7.28 -1.07
CA ALA A 164 -4.79 7.28 0.15
C ALA A 164 -4.14 8.15 1.23
N ASN A 165 -4.95 8.97 1.89
CA ASN A 165 -4.54 9.79 3.03
C ASN A 165 -5.27 9.40 4.33
N GLN A 166 -6.39 8.68 4.23
CA GLN A 166 -7.12 8.14 5.37
C GLN A 166 -7.62 6.73 5.08
N LEU A 167 -7.65 5.90 6.11
CA LEU A 167 -8.03 4.49 6.10
C LEU A 167 -8.90 4.22 7.33
N TYR A 168 -9.98 3.50 7.13
CA TYR A 168 -10.80 2.91 8.19
C TYR A 168 -10.80 1.39 8.02
N ILE A 169 -10.55 0.65 9.10
CA ILE A 169 -10.63 -0.81 9.10
C ILE A 169 -11.95 -1.20 9.75
N LYS A 170 -12.81 -1.88 9.00
CA LYS A 170 -14.09 -2.37 9.51
C LYS A 170 -13.83 -3.58 10.41
N LYS A 171 -14.28 -3.49 11.66
CA LYS A 171 -14.16 -4.56 12.66
C LYS A 171 -15.22 -5.64 12.48
#